data_AF-A0A9D5YXD0-F1
#
_entry.id   AF-A0A9D5YXD0-F1
#
_cell.length_a   1.000
_cell.length_b   1.000
_cell.length_c   1.000
_cell.angle_alpha   90.00
_cell.angle_beta   90.00
_cell.angle_gamma   90.00
#
_symmetry.space_group_name_H-M   'P 1'
#
loop_
_entity.id
_entity.type
_entity.pdbx_description
1 polymer ?
#
loop_
_entity_poly.entity_id
_entity_poly.type
_entity_poly.pdbx_seq_one_letter_code
_entity_poly.pdbx_strand_id
1 'polypeptide(L)'
;MRAVPVALLTTAILAATPAIAFAGSDSPTPYTVTADGVTLPTGRVFHEHDHVNYRATALDGTGGRDFNLHLESGNGRSTATHIGAGSLDFADAAAAFPTGYCVTWVQVAGFDEHFGEGRQEPVCTPAPATPVTRPAPVPRPAPVSPGVAVPDGGAPVDSPVTEPSPTSPETPATPGTTPVTTPDDEGLAATGPAPEATAVEVPDATPVAKTLVDTSTEAAPVTADGSAASAPEGGLAATGSNALLLGGGAVVLLAAGTGAVLLGRRARRA
;
A
#
# COMPACT_ATOMS: atom_id res chain seq x y z
N MET A 1 -50.32 -35.90 43.82
CA MET A 1 -48.96 -35.70 43.25
C MET A 1 -49.12 -35.11 41.86
N ARG A 2 -48.93 -33.79 41.70
CA ARG A 2 -49.02 -33.11 40.40
C ARG A 2 -47.65 -32.48 40.12
N ALA A 3 -46.98 -32.98 39.10
CA ALA A 3 -45.67 -32.50 38.67
C ALA A 3 -45.82 -31.18 37.91
N VAL A 4 -45.08 -30.16 38.32
CA VAL A 4 -45.01 -28.87 37.64
C VAL A 4 -43.82 -28.91 36.68
N PRO A 5 -44.00 -28.68 35.37
CA PRO A 5 -42.89 -28.60 34.45
C PRO A 5 -42.24 -27.21 34.56
N VAL A 6 -40.99 -27.19 34.99
CA VAL A 6 -40.14 -25.98 34.98
C VAL A 6 -39.65 -25.78 33.55
N ALA A 7 -40.30 -24.86 32.82
CA ALA A 7 -39.86 -24.42 31.51
C ALA A 7 -38.57 -23.60 31.66
N LEU A 8 -37.46 -24.17 31.18
CA LEU A 8 -36.16 -23.52 31.07
C LEU A 8 -36.24 -22.44 29.99
N LEU A 9 -36.25 -21.18 30.43
CA LEU A 9 -36.16 -19.99 29.58
C LEU A 9 -34.70 -19.79 29.18
N THR A 10 -34.30 -20.28 28.00
CA THR A 10 -32.95 -20.12 27.46
C THR A 10 -32.85 -18.77 26.77
N THR A 11 -32.51 -17.73 27.52
CA THR A 11 -32.29 -16.38 26.99
C THR A 11 -30.99 -16.36 26.20
N ALA A 12 -31.08 -16.35 24.86
CA ALA A 12 -29.94 -16.16 23.97
C ALA A 12 -29.45 -14.71 24.08
N ILE A 13 -28.38 -14.49 24.84
CA ILE A 13 -27.67 -13.20 24.88
C ILE A 13 -26.88 -13.10 23.58
N LEU A 14 -27.47 -12.43 22.59
CA LEU A 14 -26.76 -11.99 21.38
C LEU A 14 -25.81 -10.86 21.81
N ALA A 15 -24.58 -11.22 22.16
CA ALA A 15 -23.54 -10.25 22.46
C ALA A 15 -23.24 -9.46 21.19
N ALA A 16 -23.79 -8.24 21.10
CA ALA A 16 -23.38 -7.26 20.11
C ALA A 16 -21.95 -6.86 20.44
N THR A 17 -20.97 -7.54 19.84
CA THR A 17 -19.59 -7.07 19.83
C THR A 17 -19.60 -5.73 19.10
N PRO A 18 -19.23 -4.61 19.75
CA PRO A 18 -19.03 -3.37 19.03
C PRO A 18 -17.95 -3.65 17.99
N ALA A 19 -18.29 -3.47 16.71
CA ALA A 19 -17.28 -3.37 15.68
C ALA A 19 -16.47 -2.13 16.04
N ILE A 20 -15.31 -2.33 16.67
CA ILE A 20 -14.30 -1.29 16.80
C ILE A 20 -13.82 -1.10 15.36
N ALA A 21 -14.48 -0.21 14.64
CA ALA A 21 -13.93 0.36 13.43
C ALA A 21 -12.66 1.06 13.91
N PHE A 22 -11.51 0.46 13.63
CA PHE A 22 -10.25 1.19 13.63
C PHE A 22 -10.45 2.29 12.59
N ALA A 23 -10.83 3.47 13.06
CA ALA A 23 -10.81 4.68 12.26
C ALA A 23 -9.33 4.93 11.99
N GLY A 24 -8.83 4.33 10.92
CA GLY A 24 -7.63 4.84 10.28
C GLY A 24 -7.82 6.35 10.10
N SER A 25 -6.78 7.11 10.41
CA SER A 25 -6.88 8.56 10.33
C SER A 25 -7.18 8.93 8.88
N ASP A 26 -8.41 9.36 8.59
CA ASP A 26 -8.80 9.93 7.28
C ASP A 26 -8.09 11.28 7.01
N SER A 27 -7.16 11.67 7.90
CA SER A 27 -6.37 12.89 7.75
C SER A 27 -5.48 12.80 6.51
N PRO A 28 -5.31 13.91 5.76
CA PRO A 28 -4.37 13.96 4.67
C PRO A 28 -2.96 13.58 5.12
N THR A 29 -2.26 12.79 4.31
CA THR A 29 -0.86 12.47 4.58
C THR A 29 -0.01 13.74 4.49
N PRO A 30 0.98 13.93 5.38
CA PRO A 30 1.89 15.06 5.31
C PRO A 30 2.90 14.94 4.15
N TYR A 31 3.09 13.73 3.61
CA TYR A 31 3.89 13.44 2.41
C TYR A 31 3.00 13.31 1.16
N THR A 32 3.60 13.45 -0.02
CA THR A 32 2.92 13.28 -1.30
C THR A 32 3.19 11.91 -1.89
N VAL A 33 2.14 11.22 -2.33
CA VAL A 33 2.23 9.96 -3.07
C VAL A 33 1.91 10.22 -4.54
N THR A 34 2.76 9.70 -5.42
CA THR A 34 2.54 9.65 -6.86
C THR A 34 2.66 8.22 -7.36
N ALA A 35 2.36 7.95 -8.63
CA ALA A 35 2.62 6.64 -9.21
C ALA A 35 4.11 6.30 -9.23
N ASP A 36 4.99 7.31 -9.33
CA ASP A 36 6.44 7.11 -9.46
C ASP A 36 7.14 6.89 -8.12
N GLY A 37 6.52 7.31 -7.01
CA GLY A 37 7.15 7.27 -5.69
C GLY A 37 6.47 8.13 -4.64
N VAL A 38 7.17 8.29 -3.51
CA VAL A 38 6.77 9.15 -2.39
C VAL A 38 7.76 10.31 -2.24
N THR A 39 7.24 11.49 -1.90
CA THR A 39 8.04 12.69 -1.61
C THR A 39 7.69 13.23 -0.22
N LEU A 40 8.70 13.40 0.60
CA LEU A 40 8.58 13.93 1.95
C LEU A 40 8.35 15.46 1.95
N PRO A 41 7.81 16.04 3.04
CA PRO A 41 7.76 17.48 3.22
C PRO A 41 9.13 18.15 3.02
N THR A 42 9.13 19.40 2.55
CA THR A 42 10.37 20.18 2.40
C THR A 42 11.19 20.19 3.69
N GLY A 43 12.50 19.91 3.56
CA GLY A 43 13.43 19.86 4.70
C GLY A 43 13.44 18.53 5.45
N ARG A 44 12.58 17.57 5.08
CA ARG A 44 12.61 16.19 5.59
C ARG A 44 13.36 15.29 4.61
N VAL A 45 14.03 14.30 5.17
CA VAL A 45 14.77 13.28 4.44
C VAL A 45 14.51 11.92 5.08
N PHE A 46 14.74 10.85 4.35
CA PHE A 46 14.78 9.51 4.93
C PHE A 46 16.07 9.30 5.72
N HIS A 47 15.96 8.64 6.86
CA HIS A 47 17.07 8.30 7.74
C HIS A 47 17.44 6.82 7.64
N GLU A 48 18.63 6.48 8.13
CA GLU A 48 19.02 5.09 8.35
C GLU A 48 18.01 4.43 9.30
N HIS A 49 17.60 3.20 8.97
CA HIS A 49 16.58 2.40 9.65
C HIS A 49 15.13 2.87 9.47
N ASP A 50 14.86 3.87 8.64
CA ASP A 50 13.50 4.16 8.20
C ASP A 50 12.95 3.01 7.35
N HIS A 51 11.63 3.01 7.17
CA HIS A 51 10.95 2.09 6.29
C HIS A 51 9.84 2.77 5.50
N VAL A 52 9.61 2.26 4.29
CA VAL A 52 8.45 2.60 3.47
C VAL A 52 7.77 1.30 3.09
N ASN A 53 6.51 1.15 3.50
CA ASN A 53 5.68 0.03 3.14
C ASN A 53 4.63 0.52 2.17
N TYR A 54 4.41 -0.18 1.06
CA TYR A 54 3.38 0.20 0.10
C TYR A 54 2.77 -1.01 -0.60
N ARG A 55 1.56 -0.81 -1.11
CA ARG A 55 0.82 -1.82 -1.87
C ARG A 55 0.54 -1.32 -3.28
N ALA A 56 0.82 -2.17 -4.27
CA ALA A 56 0.47 -1.90 -5.65
C ALA A 56 -0.31 -3.05 -6.29
N THR A 57 -1.11 -2.73 -7.31
CA THR A 57 -1.89 -3.65 -8.14
C THR A 57 -1.61 -3.36 -9.61
N ALA A 58 -1.89 -4.31 -10.51
CA ALA A 58 -1.93 -4.01 -11.94
C ALA A 58 -3.00 -2.93 -12.26
N LEU A 59 -2.94 -2.31 -13.44
CA LEU A 59 -3.89 -1.26 -13.86
C LEU A 59 -5.36 -1.71 -13.87
N ASP A 60 -5.63 -3.02 -14.01
CA ASP A 60 -6.98 -3.60 -13.93
C ASP A 60 -7.43 -3.91 -12.48
N GLY A 61 -6.61 -3.53 -11.49
CA GLY A 61 -6.85 -3.79 -10.07
C GLY A 61 -6.50 -5.21 -9.60
N THR A 62 -5.99 -6.07 -10.49
CA THR A 62 -5.64 -7.45 -10.14
C THR A 62 -4.21 -7.58 -9.62
N GLY A 63 -3.87 -8.77 -9.10
CA GLY A 63 -2.49 -9.15 -8.81
C GLY A 63 -1.80 -8.31 -7.74
N GLY A 64 -2.53 -7.83 -6.72
CA GLY A 64 -1.99 -6.98 -5.66
C GLY A 64 -0.76 -7.57 -4.96
N ARG A 65 0.23 -6.72 -4.69
CA ARG A 65 1.49 -7.05 -4.02
C ARG A 65 1.86 -5.99 -2.99
N ASP A 66 2.46 -6.44 -1.91
CA ASP A 66 3.01 -5.60 -0.85
C ASP A 66 4.53 -5.51 -0.99
N PHE A 67 5.07 -4.32 -0.76
CA PHE A 67 6.48 -3.99 -0.84
C PHE A 67 6.90 -3.38 0.49
N ASN A 68 7.94 -3.94 1.11
CA ASN A 68 8.44 -3.52 2.42
C ASN A 68 9.90 -3.11 2.28
N LEU A 69 10.15 -1.82 2.17
CA LEU A 69 11.48 -1.27 1.95
C LEU A 69 12.04 -0.81 3.30
N HIS A 70 13.12 -1.46 3.73
CA HIS A 70 13.93 -1.03 4.86
C HIS A 70 15.14 -0.24 4.35
N LEU A 71 15.30 0.98 4.84
CA LEU A 71 16.35 1.89 4.42
C LEU A 71 17.59 1.68 5.28
N GLU A 72 18.50 0.85 4.79
CA GLU A 72 19.74 0.52 5.49
C GLU A 72 20.92 0.65 4.52
N SER A 73 22.02 1.24 4.99
CA SER A 73 23.26 1.38 4.21
C SER A 73 24.02 0.07 4.08
N GLY A 74 23.85 -0.85 5.03
CA GLY A 74 24.62 -2.09 5.14
C GLY A 74 23.99 -3.34 4.52
N ASN A 75 22.77 -3.27 3.99
CA ASN A 75 22.01 -4.47 3.61
C ASN A 75 22.28 -5.00 2.18
N GLY A 76 23.18 -4.34 1.43
CA GLY A 76 23.51 -4.73 0.05
C GLY A 76 22.37 -4.55 -0.95
N ARG A 77 21.29 -3.83 -0.58
CA ARG A 77 20.17 -3.49 -1.46
C ARG A 77 20.28 -2.05 -1.96
N SER A 78 19.54 -1.75 -3.03
CA SER A 78 19.48 -0.42 -3.65
C SER A 78 18.93 0.68 -2.73
N THR A 79 18.29 0.31 -1.61
CA THR A 79 17.60 1.21 -0.69
C THR A 79 18.53 2.21 0.00
N ALA A 80 19.83 1.92 0.11
CA ALA A 80 20.83 2.82 0.69
C ALA A 80 20.88 4.19 -0.03
N THR A 81 20.53 4.23 -1.33
CA THR A 81 20.54 5.45 -2.14
C THR A 81 19.47 6.47 -1.73
N HIS A 82 18.45 6.06 -0.98
CA HIS A 82 17.39 6.95 -0.51
C HIS A 82 17.70 7.58 0.85
N ILE A 83 18.72 7.11 1.57
CA ILE A 83 19.10 7.69 2.87
C ILE A 83 19.66 9.10 2.64
N GLY A 84 19.08 10.08 3.32
CA GLY A 84 19.35 11.50 3.12
C GLY A 84 18.60 12.13 1.94
N ALA A 85 17.82 11.37 1.18
CA ALA A 85 16.97 11.89 0.11
C ALA A 85 15.59 12.31 0.65
N GLY A 86 14.96 13.28 0.00
CA GLY A 86 13.57 13.68 0.28
C GLY A 86 12.53 12.89 -0.52
N SER A 87 12.96 11.94 -1.36
CA SER A 87 12.08 11.17 -2.25
C SER A 87 12.58 9.74 -2.42
N LEU A 88 11.64 8.81 -2.59
CA LEU A 88 11.87 7.40 -2.85
C LEU A 88 10.98 6.96 -4.01
N ASP A 89 11.53 6.23 -4.97
CA ASP A 89 10.81 5.72 -6.13
C ASP A 89 10.23 4.31 -5.89
N PHE A 90 9.23 3.94 -6.68
CA PHE A 90 8.59 2.62 -6.63
C PHE A 90 9.14 1.66 -7.70
N ALA A 91 10.47 1.60 -7.89
CA ALA A 91 11.09 0.72 -8.88
C ALA A 91 10.70 -0.76 -8.77
N ASP A 92 10.53 -1.29 -7.56
CA ASP A 92 10.13 -2.69 -7.36
C ASP A 92 8.71 -2.97 -7.87
N ALA A 93 7.78 -2.03 -7.73
CA ALA A 93 6.46 -2.14 -8.35
C ALA A 93 6.53 -2.01 -9.87
N ALA A 94 7.34 -1.08 -10.40
CA ALA A 94 7.54 -0.97 -11.84
C ALA A 94 8.10 -2.28 -12.45
N ALA A 95 9.01 -2.95 -11.74
CA ALA A 95 9.54 -4.25 -12.14
C ALA A 95 8.50 -5.37 -12.03
N ALA A 96 7.66 -5.36 -10.98
CA ALA A 96 6.60 -6.35 -10.78
C ALA A 96 5.43 -6.20 -11.78
N PHE A 97 5.17 -4.99 -12.26
CA PHE A 97 4.04 -4.63 -13.12
C PHE A 97 4.52 -3.85 -14.36
N PRO A 98 5.17 -4.52 -15.33
CA PRO A 98 5.80 -3.86 -16.47
C PRO A 98 4.82 -3.16 -17.43
N THR A 99 3.53 -3.50 -17.35
CA THR A 99 2.45 -2.86 -18.12
C THR A 99 1.80 -1.67 -17.40
N GLY A 100 2.32 -1.30 -16.23
CA GLY A 100 1.78 -0.26 -15.36
C GLY A 100 1.08 -0.81 -14.13
N TYR A 101 0.95 0.03 -13.10
CA TYR A 101 0.36 -0.30 -11.80
C TYR A 101 -0.38 0.88 -11.18
N CYS A 102 -1.15 0.58 -10.13
CA CYS A 102 -1.75 1.56 -9.24
C CYS A 102 -1.23 1.35 -7.83
N VAL A 103 -0.73 2.42 -7.20
CA VAL A 103 -0.38 2.47 -5.78
C VAL A 103 -1.66 2.67 -5.00
N THR A 104 -1.99 1.71 -4.14
CA THR A 104 -3.28 1.64 -3.42
C THR A 104 -3.15 1.96 -1.94
N TRP A 105 -1.95 1.85 -1.38
CA TRP A 105 -1.67 2.14 0.02
C TRP A 105 -0.19 2.46 0.22
N VAL A 106 0.15 3.41 1.10
CA VAL A 106 1.54 3.75 1.48
C VAL A 106 1.60 4.12 2.97
N GLN A 107 2.65 3.64 3.63
CA GLN A 107 3.08 4.06 4.96
C GLN A 107 4.55 4.46 4.91
N VAL A 108 4.87 5.58 5.55
CA VAL A 108 6.23 6.12 5.66
C VAL A 108 6.59 6.21 7.13
N ALA A 109 7.76 5.68 7.51
CA ALA A 109 8.26 5.78 8.88
C ALA A 109 8.28 7.22 9.39
N GLY A 110 7.89 7.41 10.65
CA GLY A 110 7.84 8.72 11.30
C GLY A 110 6.60 9.57 10.97
N PHE A 111 5.62 9.01 10.26
CA PHE A 111 4.29 9.60 10.05
C PHE A 111 3.21 8.61 10.47
N ASP A 112 2.19 9.09 11.18
CA ASP A 112 1.07 8.26 11.65
C ASP A 112 -0.03 8.13 10.58
N GLU A 113 -0.07 9.04 9.60
CA GLU A 113 -1.03 9.00 8.49
C GLU A 113 -0.54 8.10 7.34
N HIS A 114 -1.44 7.25 6.85
CA HIS A 114 -1.19 6.35 5.73
C HIS A 114 -2.05 6.70 4.53
N PHE A 115 -1.43 6.73 3.35
CA PHE A 115 -2.16 6.87 2.10
C PHE A 115 -2.99 5.60 1.84
N GLY A 116 -4.23 5.76 1.39
CA GLY A 116 -5.13 4.66 1.04
C GLY A 116 -5.97 4.12 2.21
N GLU A 117 -5.59 4.41 3.46
CA GLU A 117 -6.35 3.96 4.64
C GLU A 117 -7.71 4.67 4.74
N GLY A 118 -7.76 5.94 4.35
CA GLY A 118 -8.99 6.76 4.30
C GLY A 118 -9.73 6.71 2.97
N ARG A 119 -9.58 5.60 2.22
CA ARG A 119 -10.18 5.39 0.88
C ARG A 119 -9.76 6.45 -0.16
N GLN A 120 -8.55 6.99 -0.03
CA GLN A 120 -7.96 7.82 -1.08
C GLN A 120 -7.91 7.03 -2.40
N GLU A 121 -8.15 7.70 -3.52
CA GLU A 121 -8.13 7.07 -4.84
C GLU A 121 -6.71 6.59 -5.17
N PRO A 122 -6.53 5.35 -5.66
CA PRO A 122 -5.21 4.86 -6.05
C PRO A 122 -4.53 5.75 -7.09
N VAL A 123 -3.22 5.95 -6.96
CA VAL A 123 -2.45 6.70 -7.96
C VAL A 123 -1.85 5.72 -8.97
N CYS A 124 -2.24 5.84 -10.24
CA CYS A 124 -1.84 4.92 -11.29
C CYS A 124 -0.80 5.51 -12.23
N THR A 125 0.12 4.66 -12.70
CA THR A 125 1.00 5.01 -13.83
C THR A 125 0.16 5.25 -15.09
N PRO A 126 0.62 6.08 -16.04
CA PRO A 126 -0.04 6.22 -17.33
C PRO A 126 -0.21 4.84 -17.99
N ALA A 127 -1.38 4.60 -18.59
CA ALA A 127 -1.57 3.42 -19.42
C ALA A 127 -0.51 3.42 -20.54
N PRO A 128 0.09 2.26 -20.87
CA PRO A 128 1.01 2.17 -21.99
C PRO A 128 0.32 2.75 -23.23
N ALA A 129 1.00 3.66 -23.92
CA ALA A 129 0.48 4.18 -25.18
C ALA A 129 0.19 2.99 -26.09
N THR A 130 -1.06 2.83 -26.51
CA THR A 130 -1.39 1.82 -27.51
C THR A 130 -0.52 2.12 -28.73
N PRO A 131 0.30 1.18 -29.21
CA PRO A 131 1.14 1.44 -30.37
C PRO A 131 0.20 1.87 -31.49
N VAL A 132 0.35 3.13 -31.92
CA VAL A 132 -0.46 3.66 -33.01
C VAL A 132 -0.02 2.86 -34.23
N THR A 133 -0.85 1.93 -34.67
CA THR A 133 -0.61 1.21 -35.92
C THR A 133 -0.51 2.26 -37.01
N ARG A 134 0.72 2.50 -37.49
CA ARG A 134 0.93 3.38 -38.63
C ARG A 134 0.01 2.88 -39.74
N PRO A 135 -0.84 3.74 -40.34
CA PRO A 135 -1.64 3.34 -41.49
C PRO A 135 -0.73 2.66 -42.51
N ALA A 136 -1.18 1.53 -43.06
CA ALA A 136 -0.45 0.88 -44.15
C ALA A 136 -0.11 1.95 -45.20
N PRO A 137 1.11 1.95 -45.76
CA PRO A 137 1.46 2.89 -46.82
C PRO A 137 0.38 2.79 -47.89
N VAL A 138 -0.27 3.93 -48.19
CA VAL A 138 -1.21 4.00 -49.31
C VAL A 138 -0.45 3.50 -50.54
N PRO A 139 -0.94 2.47 -51.26
CA PRO A 139 -0.29 2.00 -52.47
C PRO A 139 -0.04 3.19 -53.37
N ARG A 140 1.23 3.42 -53.73
CA ARG A 140 1.56 4.43 -54.74
C ARG A 140 0.75 4.07 -55.99
N PRO A 141 -0.01 5.01 -56.58
CA PRO A 141 -0.67 4.77 -57.86
C PRO A 141 0.35 4.20 -58.84
N ALA A 142 0.00 3.11 -59.51
CA ALA A 142 0.83 2.56 -60.57
C ALA A 142 1.13 3.68 -61.59
N PRO A 143 2.35 3.76 -62.14
CA PRO A 143 2.65 4.71 -63.20
C PRO A 143 1.66 4.51 -64.34
N VAL A 144 0.81 5.51 -64.55
CA VAL A 144 -0.04 5.59 -65.73
C VAL A 144 0.89 5.64 -66.94
N SER A 145 0.76 4.65 -67.83
CA SER A 145 1.47 4.68 -69.10
C SER A 145 1.03 5.93 -69.89
N PRO A 146 1.96 6.75 -70.40
CA PRO A 146 1.62 7.93 -71.18
C PRO A 146 1.08 7.47 -72.54
N GLY A 147 -0.24 7.45 -72.66
CA GLY A 147 -0.94 7.12 -73.88
C GLY A 147 -2.23 7.91 -73.97
N VAL A 148 -2.13 9.11 -74.55
CA VAL A 148 -3.11 9.86 -75.36
C VAL A 148 -2.77 11.35 -75.23
N ALA A 149 -2.40 11.96 -76.35
CA ALA A 149 -2.24 13.40 -76.47
C ALA A 149 -3.59 14.07 -76.22
N VAL A 150 -3.66 14.93 -75.19
CA VAL A 150 -4.78 15.82 -74.94
C VAL A 150 -4.60 17.06 -75.82
N PRO A 151 -5.59 17.42 -76.67
CA PRO A 151 -5.53 18.65 -77.42
C PRO A 151 -5.66 19.86 -76.50
N ASP A 152 -4.82 20.84 -76.80
CA ASP A 152 -4.68 22.16 -76.19
C ASP A 152 -6.02 22.92 -76.16
N GLY A 153 -6.36 23.52 -75.02
CA GLY A 153 -7.52 24.41 -74.93
C GLY A 153 -8.15 24.50 -73.54
N GLY A 154 -7.64 25.41 -72.72
CA GLY A 154 -8.36 25.85 -71.51
C GLY A 154 -7.50 26.63 -70.54
N ALA A 155 -7.63 27.95 -70.58
CA ALA A 155 -6.88 28.95 -69.82
C ALA A 155 -6.83 28.71 -68.29
N PRO A 156 -5.76 29.18 -67.62
CA PRO A 156 -5.63 29.08 -66.17
C PRO A 156 -6.55 30.10 -65.48
N VAL A 157 -7.39 29.63 -64.57
CA VAL A 157 -8.10 30.50 -63.63
C VAL A 157 -7.33 30.48 -62.31
N ASP A 158 -6.57 31.55 -62.09
CA ASP A 158 -5.95 31.88 -60.81
C ASP A 158 -7.03 31.96 -59.73
N SER A 159 -6.86 31.22 -58.63
CA SER A 159 -7.60 31.42 -57.40
C SER A 159 -6.63 31.38 -56.24
N PRO A 160 -6.26 32.53 -55.65
CA PRO A 160 -5.44 32.55 -54.45
C PRO A 160 -6.29 32.08 -53.27
N VAL A 161 -6.03 30.86 -52.79
CA VAL A 161 -6.51 30.42 -51.48
C VAL A 161 -5.62 31.08 -50.43
N THR A 162 -6.18 32.06 -49.74
CA THR A 162 -5.58 32.71 -48.57
C THR A 162 -5.40 31.68 -47.46
N GLU A 163 -4.15 31.38 -47.14
CA GLU A 163 -3.75 30.57 -46.00
C GLU A 163 -4.07 31.32 -44.69
N PRO A 164 -4.81 30.73 -43.73
CA PRO A 164 -5.01 31.37 -42.44
C PRO A 164 -3.69 31.37 -41.65
N SER A 165 -3.24 32.59 -41.32
CA SER A 165 -2.08 32.84 -40.47
C SER A 165 -2.24 32.14 -39.11
N PRO A 166 -1.24 31.39 -38.62
CA PRO A 166 -1.30 30.77 -37.30
C PRO A 166 -1.25 31.85 -36.21
N THR A 167 -2.29 31.93 -35.38
CA THR A 167 -2.31 32.73 -34.17
C THR A 167 -1.30 32.13 -33.18
N SER A 168 -0.24 32.88 -32.85
CA SER A 168 0.69 32.51 -31.78
C SER A 168 -0.06 32.44 -30.45
N PRO A 169 0.14 31.38 -29.64
CA PRO A 169 -0.42 31.33 -28.30
C PRO A 169 0.24 32.41 -27.42
N GLU A 170 -0.59 33.20 -26.74
CA GLU A 170 -0.18 34.18 -25.75
C GLU A 170 0.63 33.51 -24.64
N THR A 171 1.78 34.12 -24.33
CA THR A 171 2.62 33.74 -23.20
C THR A 171 1.86 33.97 -21.89
N PRO A 172 1.71 32.96 -21.01
CA PRO A 172 1.11 33.16 -19.70
C PRO A 172 1.93 34.16 -18.89
N ALA A 173 1.25 35.20 -18.40
CA ALA A 173 1.84 36.19 -17.50
C ALA A 173 2.34 35.52 -16.22
N THR A 174 3.60 35.78 -15.89
CA THR A 174 4.24 35.41 -14.62
C THR A 174 3.48 36.05 -13.45
N PRO A 175 2.93 35.28 -12.49
CA PRO A 175 2.38 35.85 -11.27
C PRO A 175 3.50 36.52 -10.47
N GLY A 176 3.30 37.81 -10.20
CA GLY A 176 4.23 38.65 -9.46
C GLY A 176 4.50 38.12 -8.05
N THR A 177 5.77 38.15 -7.68
CA THR A 177 6.28 37.98 -6.33
C THR A 177 5.81 39.14 -5.44
N THR A 178 4.89 38.88 -4.52
CA THR A 178 4.74 39.70 -3.31
C THR A 178 5.70 39.19 -2.24
N PRO A 179 6.66 40.00 -1.77
CA PRO A 179 7.46 39.65 -0.59
C PRO A 179 6.57 39.78 0.65
N VAL A 180 6.32 38.66 1.33
CA VAL A 180 5.73 38.66 2.66
C VAL A 180 6.82 39.02 3.66
N THR A 181 6.51 40.04 4.45
CA THR A 181 7.28 40.62 5.54
C THR A 181 7.62 39.61 6.62
N THR A 182 8.90 39.61 6.99
CA THR A 182 9.47 39.06 8.23
C THR A 182 8.73 39.59 9.45
N PRO A 183 8.25 38.75 10.37
CA PRO A 183 8.03 39.16 11.75
C PRO A 183 9.38 39.13 12.49
N ASP A 184 9.83 40.32 12.89
CA ASP A 184 10.72 40.48 14.03
C ASP A 184 10.02 39.86 15.26
N ASP A 185 10.55 38.76 15.78
CA ASP A 185 10.22 38.29 17.12
C ASP A 185 11.39 38.62 18.04
N GLU A 186 11.15 39.69 18.81
CA GLU A 186 11.97 40.14 19.93
C GLU A 186 12.17 39.02 20.96
N GLY A 187 13.33 39.07 21.61
CA GLY A 187 13.79 38.03 22.48
C GLY A 187 12.92 37.75 23.71
N LEU A 188 12.95 36.49 24.13
CA LEU A 188 12.84 36.13 25.54
C LEU A 188 14.05 35.27 25.91
N ALA A 189 14.97 35.91 26.61
CA ALA A 189 16.00 35.25 27.39
C ALA A 189 15.33 34.36 28.46
N ALA A 190 15.42 33.04 28.28
CA ALA A 190 15.15 32.07 29.32
C ALA A 190 16.47 31.46 29.79
N THR A 191 17.10 32.10 30.78
CA THR A 191 18.10 31.48 31.65
C THR A 191 17.40 30.44 32.52
N GLY A 192 17.35 29.19 32.05
CA GLY A 192 16.96 28.03 32.85
C GLY A 192 18.20 27.31 33.40
N PRO A 193 18.19 26.84 34.66
CA PRO A 193 19.33 26.14 35.25
C PRO A 193 19.58 24.79 34.56
N ALA A 194 20.86 24.47 34.42
CA ALA A 194 21.36 23.21 33.89
C ALA A 194 20.81 22.01 34.70
N PRO A 195 20.38 20.92 34.06
CA PRO A 195 20.03 19.70 34.78
C PRO A 195 21.30 19.07 35.35
N GLU A 196 21.34 18.93 36.68
CA GLU A 196 22.30 18.07 37.37
C GLU A 196 22.12 16.63 36.87
N ALA A 197 23.18 16.09 36.27
CA ALA A 197 23.27 14.68 35.92
C ALA A 197 23.27 13.85 37.21
N THR A 198 22.10 13.35 37.59
CA THR A 198 22.01 12.29 38.60
C THR A 198 22.43 10.99 37.92
N ALA A 199 23.67 10.57 38.15
CA ALA A 199 24.16 9.25 37.81
C ALA A 199 23.38 8.22 38.65
N VAL A 200 22.44 7.53 38.02
CA VAL A 200 21.82 6.33 38.60
C VAL A 200 22.81 5.19 38.38
N GLU A 201 23.38 4.68 39.46
CA GLU A 201 24.13 3.42 39.47
C GLU A 201 23.22 2.30 38.93
N VAL A 202 23.59 1.75 37.79
CA VAL A 202 22.99 0.53 37.24
C VAL A 202 23.54 -0.64 38.06
N PRO A 203 22.72 -1.42 38.77
CA PRO A 203 23.21 -2.62 39.44
C PRO A 203 23.66 -3.65 38.40
N ASP A 204 24.86 -4.15 38.65
CA ASP A 204 25.59 -5.18 37.93
C ASP A 204 24.66 -6.33 37.49
N ALA A 205 24.43 -6.45 36.18
CA ALA A 205 23.68 -7.56 35.62
C ALA A 205 24.62 -8.75 35.43
N THR A 206 24.57 -9.67 36.38
CA THR A 206 25.19 -11.00 36.31
C THR A 206 24.86 -11.67 34.97
N PRO A 207 25.85 -12.13 34.17
CA PRO A 207 25.57 -12.85 32.95
C PRO A 207 24.97 -14.22 33.26
N VAL A 208 23.69 -14.40 32.95
CA VAL A 208 23.06 -15.73 32.96
C VAL A 208 23.54 -16.46 31.72
N ALA A 209 24.47 -17.40 31.92
CA ALA A 209 24.85 -18.38 30.92
C ALA A 209 23.61 -19.17 30.48
N LYS A 210 23.18 -19.00 29.23
CA LYS A 210 22.19 -19.87 28.60
C LYS A 210 22.85 -21.19 28.27
N THR A 211 22.57 -22.21 29.07
CA THR A 211 22.82 -23.61 28.74
C THR A 211 21.98 -23.96 27.50
N LEU A 212 22.65 -24.15 26.36
CA LEU A 212 22.07 -24.79 25.19
C LEU A 212 21.90 -26.27 25.52
N VAL A 213 20.66 -26.66 25.84
CA VAL A 213 20.27 -28.08 25.89
C VAL A 213 20.02 -28.51 24.47
N ASP A 214 21.03 -29.15 23.90
CA ASP A 214 20.95 -29.92 22.67
C ASP A 214 20.07 -31.15 22.93
N THR A 215 18.86 -31.16 22.36
CA THR A 215 17.99 -32.34 22.36
C THR A 215 17.80 -32.81 20.93
N SER A 216 18.86 -33.43 20.42
CA SER A 216 18.78 -34.34 19.28
C SER A 216 17.98 -35.57 19.70
N THR A 217 16.70 -35.63 19.30
CA THR A 217 15.90 -36.86 19.35
C THR A 217 15.68 -37.34 17.93
N GLU A 218 16.51 -38.31 17.58
CA GLU A 218 16.34 -39.23 16.46
C GLU A 218 15.05 -40.05 16.66
N ALA A 219 14.12 -39.93 15.72
CA ALA A 219 13.01 -40.87 15.58
C ALA A 219 12.88 -41.27 14.11
N ALA A 220 13.06 -42.57 13.88
CA ALA A 220 13.01 -43.27 12.62
C ALA A 220 11.58 -43.28 11.99
N PRO A 221 11.42 -43.73 10.74
CA PRO A 221 10.25 -43.45 9.92
C PRO A 221 9.12 -44.46 10.17
N VAL A 222 7.87 -43.99 10.09
CA VAL A 222 6.68 -44.84 9.96
C VAL A 222 6.01 -44.53 8.63
N THR A 223 6.09 -45.49 7.73
CA THR A 223 5.22 -45.68 6.56
C THR A 223 3.82 -46.06 7.03
N ALA A 224 2.79 -45.40 6.49
CA ALA A 224 1.50 -46.01 6.22
C ALA A 224 0.65 -45.15 5.29
N ASP A 225 0.04 -45.84 4.32
CA ASP A 225 -0.80 -45.40 3.23
C ASP A 225 -2.04 -44.59 3.59
N GLY A 226 -2.48 -43.81 2.59
CA GLY A 226 -3.88 -43.85 2.17
C GLY A 226 -4.74 -42.66 2.60
N SER A 227 -5.10 -41.80 1.66
CA SER A 227 -6.41 -41.91 0.99
C SER A 227 -6.73 -40.61 0.25
N ALA A 228 -7.10 -40.78 -1.01
CA ALA A 228 -7.52 -39.72 -1.91
C ALA A 228 -8.88 -39.13 -1.51
N ALA A 229 -9.02 -37.81 -1.62
CA ALA A 229 -10.29 -37.18 -1.90
C ALA A 229 -10.05 -35.99 -2.82
N SER A 230 -10.47 -36.15 -4.07
CA SER A 230 -10.47 -35.12 -5.10
C SER A 230 -11.74 -34.28 -5.05
N ALA A 231 -11.60 -33.05 -5.55
CA ALA A 231 -12.60 -32.18 -6.19
C ALA A 231 -13.38 -31.19 -5.30
N PRO A 232 -13.89 -30.05 -5.87
CA PRO A 232 -13.76 -29.59 -7.26
C PRO A 232 -13.11 -28.21 -7.43
N GLU A 233 -12.68 -27.96 -8.67
CA GLU A 233 -12.33 -26.64 -9.21
C GLU A 233 -13.58 -25.79 -9.46
N GLY A 234 -13.42 -24.47 -9.34
CA GLY A 234 -14.31 -23.47 -9.93
C GLY A 234 -14.72 -22.36 -8.97
N GLY A 235 -14.17 -21.16 -9.15
CA GLY A 235 -14.75 -19.96 -8.51
C GLY A 235 -13.86 -18.73 -8.41
N LEU A 236 -13.67 -18.04 -9.54
CA LEU A 236 -13.62 -16.58 -9.71
C LEU A 236 -13.08 -15.72 -8.55
N ALA A 237 -11.89 -15.17 -8.78
CA ALA A 237 -11.37 -14.02 -8.06
C ALA A 237 -12.25 -12.78 -8.31
N ALA A 238 -12.93 -12.31 -7.26
CA ALA A 238 -13.61 -11.03 -7.23
C ALA A 238 -13.36 -10.37 -5.87
N THR A 239 -12.45 -9.40 -5.91
CA THR A 239 -12.42 -8.14 -5.16
C THR A 239 -12.52 -8.18 -3.63
N GLY A 240 -11.38 -7.87 -3.02
CA GLY A 240 -11.27 -6.73 -2.09
C GLY A 240 -12.32 -6.65 -0.98
N SER A 241 -12.11 -7.41 0.08
CA SER A 241 -12.61 -7.09 1.41
C SER A 241 -11.71 -7.74 2.44
N ASN A 242 -10.90 -6.93 3.11
CA ASN A 242 -10.25 -7.30 4.36
C ASN A 242 -11.35 -7.46 5.43
N ALA A 243 -12.02 -8.60 5.44
CA ALA A 243 -13.02 -8.96 6.43
C ALA A 243 -13.02 -10.49 6.62
N LEU A 244 -11.88 -11.08 6.93
CA LEU A 244 -11.85 -12.48 7.39
C LEU A 244 -10.67 -12.76 8.33
N LEU A 245 -10.71 -12.09 9.49
CA LEU A 245 -9.95 -12.48 10.69
C LEU A 245 -10.89 -12.52 11.91
N LEU A 246 -12.04 -13.18 11.76
CA LEU A 246 -12.95 -13.52 12.87
C LEU A 246 -13.56 -14.92 12.66
N GLY A 247 -12.70 -15.90 12.37
CA GLY A 247 -13.12 -17.28 12.09
C GLY A 247 -12.23 -18.35 12.71
N GLY A 248 -11.77 -18.16 13.95
CA GLY A 248 -10.90 -19.16 14.60
C GLY A 248 -10.76 -19.06 16.12
N GLY A 249 -11.58 -18.26 16.81
CA GLY A 249 -11.38 -17.93 18.23
C GLY A 249 -12.56 -18.24 19.16
N ALA A 250 -13.52 -19.08 18.76
CA ALA A 250 -14.74 -19.33 19.56
C ALA A 250 -14.94 -20.80 19.99
N VAL A 251 -13.97 -21.69 19.77
CA VAL A 251 -14.10 -23.12 20.17
C VAL A 251 -13.29 -23.46 21.43
N VAL A 252 -12.30 -22.66 21.84
CA VAL A 252 -11.45 -22.99 23.00
C VAL A 252 -12.00 -22.45 24.34
N LEU A 253 -12.87 -21.44 24.35
CA LEU A 253 -13.43 -20.89 25.60
C LEU A 253 -14.61 -21.69 26.19
N LEU A 254 -15.16 -22.68 25.46
CA LEU A 254 -16.20 -23.57 25.98
C LEU A 254 -15.65 -24.78 26.75
N ALA A 255 -14.35 -25.06 26.68
CA ALA A 255 -13.73 -26.16 27.43
C ALA A 255 -13.26 -25.77 28.85
N ALA A 256 -13.04 -24.48 29.13
CA ALA A 256 -12.61 -24.02 30.45
C ALA A 256 -13.77 -23.78 31.43
N GLY A 257 -14.99 -23.49 30.93
CA GLY A 257 -16.16 -23.20 31.77
C GLY A 257 -16.82 -24.43 32.42
N THR A 258 -16.71 -25.62 31.81
CA THR A 258 -17.33 -26.85 32.32
C THR A 258 -16.53 -27.52 33.43
N GLY A 259 -15.21 -27.28 33.52
CA GLY A 259 -14.35 -27.84 34.58
C GLY A 259 -14.63 -27.25 35.97
N ALA A 260 -14.94 -25.96 36.07
CA ALA A 260 -15.14 -25.28 37.36
C ALA A 260 -16.46 -25.70 38.06
N VAL A 261 -17.49 -26.06 37.31
CA VAL A 261 -18.81 -26.45 37.87
C VAL A 261 -18.78 -27.85 38.48
N LEU A 262 -17.92 -28.75 37.99
CA LEU A 262 -17.81 -30.12 38.53
C LEU A 262 -16.96 -30.18 39.81
N LEU A 263 -15.97 -29.30 39.98
CA LEU A 263 -15.16 -29.22 41.21
C LEU A 263 -15.94 -28.59 42.38
N GLY A 264 -16.85 -27.64 42.12
CA GLY A 264 -17.67 -27.02 43.18
C GLY A 264 -18.72 -27.94 43.83
N ARG A 265 -19.12 -29.04 43.16
CA ARG A 265 -20.11 -30.00 43.70
C ARG A 265 -19.50 -31.07 44.60
N ARG A 266 -18.18 -31.31 44.55
CA ARG A 266 -17.51 -32.31 45.39
C ARG A 266 -17.16 -31.78 46.78
N ALA A 267 -16.95 -30.47 46.92
CA ALA A 267 -16.65 -29.83 48.20
C ALA A 267 -17.87 -29.63 49.13
N ARG A 268 -19.11 -29.86 48.67
CA ARG A 268 -20.33 -29.73 49.49
C ARG A 268 -20.88 -31.06 50.01
N ARG A 269 -20.15 -32.16 49.83
CA ARG A 269 -20.54 -33.51 50.31
C ARG A 269 -19.47 -34.18 51.18
N ALA A 270 -18.48 -33.42 51.64
CA ALA A 270 -17.55 -33.83 52.68
C ALA A 270 -17.79 -32.97 53.92
#